data_AF-A0AA43FK94-F1
#
_entry.id   AF-A0AA43FK94-F1
#
_cell.length_a   1.000
_cell.length_b   1.000
_cell.length_c   1.000
_cell.angle_alpha   90.00
_cell.angle_beta   90.00
_cell.angle_gamma   90.00
#
_symmetry.space_group_name_H-M   'P 1'
#
loop_
_entity.id
_entity.type
_entity.pdbx_description
1 polymer ?
#
loop_
_entity_poly.entity_id
_entity_poly.type
_entity_poly.pdbx_seq_one_letter_code
_entity_poly.pdbx_strand_id
1 'polypeptide(L)'
;MKYEIYNYDCMPDEHAYKSLLCISVNYCDRFMLVVRNDMPRSDNLYKVLNKLNDFLLTSEIRNKWPGTVLTSGSAKVNTYIICEKSIEVLLKAANMFTEWIQPNLPEDICILRPNLREWLVTISHENDVYMYLTVDEYRMVCEMFKDNSIDISLHVHGT
;
A
#
# COMPACT_ATOMS: atom_id res chain seq x y z
N MET A 1 17.11 -14.65 2.54
CA MET A 1 16.89 -13.63 1.49
C MET A 1 17.00 -12.26 2.14
N LYS A 2 17.85 -11.38 1.62
CA LYS A 2 18.09 -10.02 2.16
C LYS A 2 17.17 -9.05 1.43
N TYR A 3 16.47 -8.20 2.18
CA TYR A 3 15.64 -7.12 1.64
C TYR A 3 16.31 -5.78 1.97
N GLU A 4 16.12 -4.81 1.09
CA GLU A 4 16.59 -3.45 1.27
C GLU A 4 15.41 -2.49 1.05
N ILE A 5 15.53 -1.28 1.62
CA ILE A 5 14.51 -0.24 1.52
C ILE A 5 14.81 0.62 0.31
N TYR A 6 13.80 0.80 -0.52
CA TYR A 6 13.88 1.58 -1.73
C TYR A 6 12.80 2.66 -1.70
N ASN A 7 13.22 3.90 -1.94
CA ASN A 7 12.34 5.06 -2.03
C ASN A 7 12.23 5.47 -3.49
N TYR A 8 11.14 6.14 -3.83
CA TYR A 8 11.03 6.76 -5.15
C TYR A 8 11.69 8.13 -5.13
N ASP A 9 12.45 8.45 -6.18
CA ASP A 9 13.08 9.77 -6.32
C ASP A 9 12.03 10.87 -6.60
N CYS A 10 10.87 10.47 -7.10
CA CYS A 10 9.67 11.28 -7.28
C CYS A 10 8.43 10.47 -6.91
N MET A 11 7.32 11.13 -6.57
CA MET A 11 6.08 10.43 -6.23
C MET A 11 5.63 9.49 -7.37
N PRO A 12 5.31 8.21 -7.11
CA PRO A 12 4.73 7.32 -8.11
C PRO A 12 3.50 7.93 -8.77
N ASP A 13 3.52 8.02 -10.09
CA ASP A 13 2.37 8.48 -10.87
C ASP A 13 1.30 7.38 -10.99
N GLU A 14 0.23 7.69 -11.74
CA GLU A 14 -0.85 6.74 -11.99
C GLU A 14 -0.36 5.45 -12.69
N HIS A 15 0.62 5.55 -13.60
CA HIS A 15 1.16 4.38 -14.26
C HIS A 15 1.89 3.47 -13.26
N ALA A 16 2.74 4.04 -12.41
CA ALA A 16 3.41 3.27 -11.37
C ALA A 16 2.44 2.66 -10.37
N TYR A 17 1.46 3.42 -9.89
CA TYR A 17 0.43 2.92 -9.00
C TYR A 17 -0.25 1.66 -9.57
N LYS A 18 -0.71 1.74 -10.82
CA LYS A 18 -1.41 0.61 -11.47
C LYS A 18 -0.47 -0.58 -11.68
N SER A 19 0.74 -0.33 -12.20
CA SER A 19 1.72 -1.37 -12.48
C SER A 19 2.17 -2.12 -11.23
N LEU A 20 2.36 -1.40 -10.11
CA LEU A 20 2.76 -1.99 -8.83
C LEU A 20 1.64 -2.82 -8.20
N LEU A 21 0.40 -2.34 -8.23
CA LEU A 21 -0.74 -3.13 -7.76
C LEU A 21 -0.88 -4.42 -8.58
N CYS A 22 -0.78 -4.33 -9.90
CA CYS A 22 -0.87 -5.50 -10.77
C CYS A 22 0.26 -6.50 -10.55
N ILE A 23 1.52 -6.06 -10.45
CA ILE A 23 2.65 -6.98 -10.28
C ILE A 23 2.72 -7.59 -8.88
N SER A 24 2.14 -6.92 -7.88
CA SER A 24 2.15 -7.39 -6.48
C SER A 24 1.58 -8.79 -6.31
N VAL A 25 0.62 -9.20 -7.15
CA VAL A 25 -0.01 -10.54 -7.12
C VAL A 25 1.01 -11.69 -7.28
N ASN A 26 2.19 -11.42 -7.85
CA ASN A 26 3.24 -12.41 -8.06
C ASN A 26 4.09 -12.65 -6.81
N TYR A 27 4.10 -11.71 -5.87
CA TYR A 27 5.02 -11.70 -4.71
C TYR A 27 4.29 -11.66 -3.36
N CYS A 28 3.03 -11.23 -3.38
CA CYS A 28 2.26 -10.84 -2.23
C CYS A 28 0.89 -11.52 -2.24
N ASP A 29 0.37 -11.85 -1.07
CA ASP A 29 -0.94 -12.49 -0.91
C ASP A 29 -1.93 -11.58 -0.18
N ARG A 30 -1.47 -10.44 0.35
CA ARG A 30 -2.25 -9.59 1.26
C ARG A 30 -2.01 -8.11 1.03
N PHE A 31 -3.04 -7.31 1.26
CA PHE A 31 -2.89 -5.86 1.45
C PHE A 31 -3.66 -5.39 2.67
N MET A 32 -3.29 -4.23 3.19
CA MET A 32 -3.91 -3.59 4.33
C MET A 32 -4.52 -2.25 3.93
N LEU A 33 -5.63 -1.91 4.59
CA LEU A 33 -6.23 -0.57 4.57
C LEU A 33 -6.68 -0.20 5.98
N VAL A 34 -6.53 1.07 6.32
CA VAL A 34 -6.74 1.56 7.69
C VAL A 34 -7.94 2.49 7.75
N VAL A 35 -8.81 2.28 8.74
CA VAL A 35 -9.95 3.16 9.01
C VAL A 35 -9.79 3.71 10.40
N ARG A 36 -9.43 5.00 10.51
CA ARG A 36 -9.22 5.62 11.81
C ARG A 36 -10.55 5.90 12.51
N ASN A 37 -10.56 5.79 13.84
CA ASN A 37 -11.77 6.02 14.63
C ASN A 37 -12.04 7.48 14.96
N ASP A 38 -11.02 8.33 14.83
CA ASP A 38 -11.01 9.75 15.16
C ASP A 38 -11.29 10.67 13.96
N MET A 39 -11.52 10.12 12.76
CA MET A 39 -11.77 10.89 11.54
C MET A 39 -13.17 10.62 10.96
N PRO A 40 -13.74 11.59 10.22
CA PRO A 40 -14.97 11.39 9.48
C PRO A 40 -14.83 10.28 8.41
N ARG A 41 -15.97 9.73 8.01
CA ARG A 41 -16.05 8.68 6.97
C ARG A 41 -17.10 9.07 5.96
N SER A 42 -16.74 9.08 4.68
CA SER A 42 -17.70 9.34 3.60
C SER A 42 -18.39 8.06 3.12
N ASP A 43 -19.48 8.22 2.38
CA ASP A 43 -20.16 7.09 1.71
C ASP A 43 -19.24 6.37 0.72
N ASN A 44 -18.27 7.09 0.13
CA ASN A 44 -17.32 6.49 -0.81
C ASN A 44 -16.37 5.52 -0.09
N LEU A 45 -15.90 5.87 1.11
CA LEU A 45 -15.10 4.97 1.93
C LEU A 45 -15.87 3.67 2.22
N TYR A 46 -17.13 3.77 2.65
CA TYR A 46 -17.95 2.58 2.91
C TYR A 46 -18.20 1.76 1.64
N LYS A 47 -18.42 2.42 0.49
CA LYS A 47 -18.59 1.76 -0.79
C LYS A 47 -17.36 0.93 -1.17
N VAL A 48 -16.15 1.45 -0.93
CA VAL A 48 -14.90 0.70 -1.20
C VAL A 48 -14.77 -0.47 -0.23
N LEU A 49 -14.94 -0.26 1.08
CA LEU A 49 -14.87 -1.34 2.07
C LEU A 49 -15.88 -2.46 1.78
N ASN A 50 -17.11 -2.12 1.38
CA ASN A 50 -18.15 -3.09 1.02
C ASN A 50 -17.76 -3.92 -0.20
N LYS A 51 -17.18 -3.31 -1.25
CA LYS A 51 -16.68 -4.03 -2.42
C LYS A 51 -15.51 -4.96 -2.10
N LEU A 52 -14.75 -4.64 -1.06
CA LEU A 52 -13.61 -5.44 -0.61
C LEU A 52 -13.99 -6.52 0.41
N ASN A 53 -15.24 -6.55 0.90
CA ASN A 53 -15.64 -7.38 2.02
C ASN A 53 -15.44 -8.88 1.76
N ASP A 54 -15.67 -9.35 0.52
CA ASP A 54 -15.47 -10.75 0.15
C ASP A 54 -14.01 -11.20 0.17
N PHE A 55 -13.07 -10.24 0.21
CA PHE A 55 -11.62 -10.50 0.27
C PHE A 55 -11.05 -10.27 1.67
N LEU A 56 -11.88 -9.88 2.66
CA LEU A 56 -11.43 -9.56 4.01
C LEU A 56 -10.95 -10.82 4.74
N LEU A 57 -9.71 -10.78 5.24
CA LEU A 57 -9.13 -11.84 6.07
C LEU A 57 -9.29 -11.53 7.56
N THR A 58 -8.87 -10.32 7.95
CA THR A 58 -8.90 -9.89 9.35
C THR A 58 -9.22 -8.41 9.44
N SER A 59 -9.77 -8.04 10.58
CA SER A 59 -10.10 -6.65 10.91
C SER A 59 -9.82 -6.48 12.39
N GLU A 60 -8.80 -5.71 12.74
CA GLU A 60 -8.32 -5.59 14.10
C GLU A 60 -8.22 -4.13 14.54
N ILE A 61 -8.47 -3.86 15.82
CA ILE A 61 -8.23 -2.55 16.40
C ILE A 61 -6.75 -2.47 16.80
N ARG A 62 -6.00 -1.58 16.16
CA ARG A 62 -4.57 -1.36 16.42
C ARG A 62 -4.28 0.13 16.50
N ASN A 63 -3.16 0.48 17.10
CA ASN A 63 -2.61 1.84 17.08
C ASN A 63 -1.33 1.93 16.23
N LYS A 64 -0.96 0.85 15.54
CA LYS A 64 0.21 0.78 14.66
C LYS A 64 -0.04 -0.13 13.47
N TRP A 65 0.57 0.22 12.35
CA TRP A 65 0.65 -0.54 11.11
C TRP A 65 1.96 -0.16 10.42
N PRO A 66 2.33 -0.79 9.28
CA PRO A 66 3.54 -0.39 8.56
C PRO A 66 3.56 1.11 8.28
N GLY A 67 4.69 1.77 8.56
CA GLY A 67 4.86 3.22 8.37
C GLY A 67 4.32 4.09 9.51
N THR A 68 3.24 3.70 10.19
CA THR A 68 2.52 4.61 11.10
C THR A 68 2.33 4.03 12.52
N VAL A 69 2.63 4.86 13.53
CA VAL A 69 2.26 4.62 14.93
C VAL A 69 1.48 5.82 15.44
N LEU A 70 0.25 5.59 15.90
CA LEU A 70 -0.58 6.64 16.49
C LEU A 70 -0.09 7.01 17.88
N THR A 71 0.04 8.31 18.13
CA THR A 71 0.34 8.88 19.46
C THR A 71 -0.87 8.85 20.40
N SER A 72 -2.08 8.77 19.84
CA SER A 72 -3.34 8.64 20.59
C SER A 72 -4.42 7.93 19.76
N GLY A 73 -5.37 7.28 20.44
CA GLY A 73 -6.51 6.62 19.78
C GLY A 73 -6.17 5.26 19.17
N SER A 74 -7.05 4.80 18.28
CA SER A 74 -6.89 3.53 17.56
C SER A 74 -7.55 3.60 16.19
N ALA A 75 -7.14 2.68 15.32
CA ALA A 75 -7.71 2.50 14.00
C ALA A 75 -8.11 1.04 13.80
N LYS A 76 -9.10 0.83 12.94
CA LYS A 76 -9.44 -0.49 12.43
C LYS A 76 -8.53 -0.79 11.24
N VAL A 77 -7.62 -1.74 11.42
CA VAL A 77 -6.69 -2.20 10.40
C VAL A 77 -7.28 -3.44 9.75
N ASN A 78 -7.64 -3.32 8.47
CA ASN A 78 -8.28 -4.39 7.70
C ASN A 78 -7.24 -5.01 6.77
N THR A 79 -7.09 -6.33 6.82
CA THR A 79 -6.21 -7.09 5.93
C THR A 79 -7.07 -7.89 4.94
N TYR A 80 -6.72 -7.83 3.66
CA TYR A 80 -7.46 -8.44 2.56
C TYR A 80 -6.56 -9.35 1.74
N ILE A 81 -7.15 -10.29 1.00
CA ILE A 81 -6.46 -11.11 0.00
C ILE A 81 -6.09 -10.25 -1.21
N ILE A 82 -4.86 -10.38 -1.70
CA ILE A 82 -4.48 -9.95 -3.04
C ILE A 82 -4.91 -11.02 -4.06
N CYS A 83 -5.76 -10.61 -4.99
CA CYS A 83 -6.13 -11.36 -6.18
C CYS A 83 -6.59 -10.37 -7.25
N GLU A 84 -6.74 -10.82 -8.50
CA GLU A 84 -7.16 -9.96 -9.62
C GLU A 84 -8.42 -9.13 -9.30
N LYS A 85 -9.41 -9.75 -8.65
CA LYS A 85 -10.68 -9.08 -8.32
C LYS A 85 -10.52 -8.01 -7.24
N SER A 86 -9.67 -8.24 -6.23
CA SER A 86 -9.45 -7.25 -5.18
C SER A 86 -8.60 -6.09 -5.71
N ILE A 87 -7.60 -6.37 -6.55
CA ILE A 87 -6.84 -5.35 -7.28
C ILE A 87 -7.76 -4.51 -8.18
N GLU A 88 -8.71 -5.11 -8.90
CA GLU A 88 -9.68 -4.38 -9.73
C GLU A 88 -10.51 -3.38 -8.90
N VAL A 89 -10.85 -3.72 -7.65
CA VAL A 89 -11.54 -2.80 -6.74
C VAL A 89 -10.64 -1.62 -6.37
N LEU A 90 -9.36 -1.86 -6.05
CA LEU A 90 -8.40 -0.81 -5.72
C LEU A 90 -8.16 0.14 -6.91
N LEU A 91 -7.98 -0.40 -8.11
CA LEU A 91 -7.76 0.36 -9.34
C LEU A 91 -8.97 1.21 -9.75
N LYS A 92 -10.18 0.83 -9.33
CA LYS A 92 -11.41 1.64 -9.53
C LYS A 92 -11.63 2.67 -8.44
N ALA A 93 -10.94 2.56 -7.30
CA ALA A 93 -11.13 3.42 -6.14
C ALA A 93 -10.20 4.64 -6.16
N ALA A 94 -8.97 4.47 -6.65
CA ALA A 94 -7.93 5.49 -6.68
C ALA A 94 -7.04 5.36 -7.91
N ASN A 95 -6.36 6.44 -8.27
CA ASN A 95 -5.34 6.49 -9.33
C ASN A 95 -3.91 6.61 -8.77
N MET A 96 -3.73 6.95 -7.49
CA MET A 96 -2.42 7.11 -6.86
C MET A 96 -2.39 6.55 -5.43
N PHE A 97 -1.21 6.21 -4.93
CA PHE A 97 -1.04 5.74 -3.54
C PHE A 97 -1.43 6.79 -2.49
N THR A 98 -1.21 8.06 -2.77
CA THR A 98 -1.49 9.17 -1.86
C THR A 98 -2.98 9.55 -1.79
N GLU A 99 -3.82 9.02 -2.69
CA GLU A 99 -5.27 9.22 -2.64
C GLU A 99 -5.95 8.39 -1.53
N TRP A 100 -5.28 7.36 -1.00
CA TRP A 100 -5.77 6.52 0.10
C TRP A 100 -5.73 7.29 1.42
N ILE A 101 -6.64 8.25 1.56
CA ILE A 101 -6.74 9.17 2.70
C ILE A 101 -8.21 9.35 3.13
N GLN A 102 -8.45 9.35 4.45
CA GLN A 102 -9.77 9.64 4.99
C GLN A 102 -10.06 11.15 4.89
N PRO A 103 -11.33 11.55 4.66
CA PRO A 103 -12.54 10.75 4.84
C PRO A 103 -13.00 9.99 3.59
N ASN A 104 -12.37 10.19 2.44
CA ASN A 104 -12.91 9.74 1.16
C ASN A 104 -12.57 8.29 0.80
N LEU A 105 -11.41 7.83 1.23
CA LEU A 105 -10.94 6.45 1.13
C LEU A 105 -10.36 6.01 2.49
N PRO A 106 -10.18 4.71 2.74
CA PRO A 106 -9.33 4.26 3.85
C PRO A 106 -7.91 4.81 3.72
N GLU A 107 -7.23 4.95 4.86
CA GLU A 107 -5.82 5.37 4.94
C GLU A 107 -4.86 4.24 4.55
N ASP A 108 -3.67 4.63 4.09
CA ASP A 108 -2.42 3.87 4.07
C ASP A 108 -2.53 2.45 3.47
N ILE A 109 -2.55 2.38 2.13
CA ILE A 109 -2.47 1.08 1.46
C ILE A 109 -1.08 0.46 1.61
N CYS A 110 -1.00 -0.66 2.33
CA CYS A 110 0.25 -1.44 2.46
C CYS A 110 0.09 -2.81 1.79
N ILE A 111 1.10 -3.25 1.06
CA ILE A 111 1.11 -4.56 0.40
C ILE A 111 2.08 -5.49 1.14
N LEU A 112 1.62 -6.69 1.47
CA LEU A 112 2.32 -7.65 2.31
C LEU A 112 2.53 -8.99 1.60
N ARG A 113 3.68 -9.59 1.90
CA ARG A 113 4.07 -10.94 1.50
C ARG A 113 3.34 -12.00 2.35
N PRO A 114 3.35 -13.28 1.94
CA PRO A 114 2.72 -14.38 2.68
C PRO A 114 3.18 -14.53 4.14
N ASN A 115 4.40 -14.09 4.45
CA ASN A 115 4.96 -14.10 5.81
C ASN A 115 4.66 -12.80 6.59
N LEU A 116 3.72 -11.98 6.13
CA LEU A 116 3.34 -10.68 6.67
C LEU A 116 4.44 -9.61 6.65
N ARG A 117 5.56 -9.86 5.98
CA ARG A 117 6.55 -8.80 5.73
C ARG A 117 6.03 -7.84 4.67
N GLU A 118 6.39 -6.59 4.85
CA GLU A 118 6.08 -5.51 3.94
C GLU A 118 6.73 -5.72 2.58
N TRP A 119 6.02 -5.31 1.53
CA TRP A 119 6.55 -5.18 0.17
C TRP A 119 6.47 -3.74 -0.29
N LEU A 120 5.34 -3.09 -0.04
CA LEU A 120 5.09 -1.68 -0.29
C LEU A 120 4.39 -1.09 0.93
N VAL A 121 4.85 0.07 1.39
CA VAL A 121 4.29 0.82 2.51
C VAL A 121 3.98 2.23 2.03
N THR A 122 2.84 2.77 2.44
CA THR A 122 2.48 4.16 2.25
C THR A 122 2.17 4.83 3.58
N ILE A 123 2.52 6.11 3.68
CA ILE A 123 2.00 7.03 4.69
C ILE A 123 1.33 8.14 3.88
N SER A 124 0.07 7.91 3.51
CA SER A 124 -0.57 8.63 2.40
C SER A 124 -0.72 10.12 2.69
N HIS A 125 -1.00 10.49 3.93
CA HIS A 125 -1.09 11.89 4.38
C HIS A 125 0.28 12.60 4.47
N GLU A 126 1.38 11.85 4.51
CA GLU A 126 2.75 12.38 4.47
C GLU A 126 3.35 12.37 3.07
N ASN A 127 2.62 11.85 2.07
CA ASN A 127 3.13 11.60 0.73
C ASN A 127 4.39 10.72 0.74
N ASP A 128 4.45 9.73 1.63
CA ASP A 128 5.56 8.78 1.70
C ASP A 128 5.16 7.43 1.12
N VAL A 129 6.03 6.87 0.28
CA VAL A 129 5.86 5.57 -0.37
C VAL A 129 7.24 4.92 -0.49
N TYR A 130 7.38 3.71 0.04
CA TYR A 130 8.63 2.97 -0.02
C TYR A 130 8.41 1.46 -0.10
N MET A 131 9.43 0.75 -0.56
CA MET A 131 9.36 -0.68 -0.83
C MET A 131 10.48 -1.47 -0.15
N TYR A 132 10.17 -2.72 0.21
CA TYR A 132 11.14 -3.69 0.69
C TYR A 132 11.40 -4.74 -0.39
N LEU A 133 12.50 -4.57 -1.12
CA LEU A 133 12.82 -5.37 -2.29
C LEU A 133 14.10 -6.18 -2.08
N THR A 134 14.14 -7.37 -2.65
CA THR A 134 15.40 -8.03 -2.98
C THR A 134 16.07 -7.35 -4.16
N VAL A 135 17.35 -7.63 -4.39
CA VAL A 135 18.09 -7.12 -5.56
C VAL A 135 17.43 -7.52 -6.89
N ASP A 136 16.87 -8.73 -6.96
CA ASP A 136 16.21 -9.21 -8.18
C ASP A 136 14.85 -8.52 -8.39
N GLU A 137 14.06 -8.36 -7.33
CA GLU A 137 12.81 -7.59 -7.41
C GLU A 137 13.08 -6.12 -7.75
N TYR A 138 14.10 -5.50 -7.17
CA TYR A 138 14.52 -4.13 -7.50
C TYR A 138 14.81 -4.01 -8.99
N ARG A 139 15.63 -4.91 -9.56
CA ARG A 139 15.93 -4.92 -11.00
C ARG A 139 14.67 -5.05 -11.84
N MET A 140 13.75 -5.93 -11.46
CA MET A 140 12.47 -6.11 -12.17
C MET A 140 11.60 -4.86 -12.12
N VAL A 141 11.49 -4.21 -10.96
CA VAL A 141 10.71 -2.98 -10.80
C VAL A 141 11.35 -1.83 -11.60
N CYS A 142 12.68 -1.68 -11.58
CA CYS A 142 13.37 -0.70 -12.43
C CYS A 142 13.12 -0.97 -13.92
N GLU A 143 13.17 -2.24 -14.35
CA GLU A 143 12.89 -2.60 -15.75
C GLU A 143 11.47 -2.19 -16.18
N MET A 144 10.50 -2.37 -15.29
CA MET A 144 9.09 -1.99 -15.53
C MET A 144 8.91 -0.48 -15.72
N PHE A 145 9.82 0.33 -15.20
CA PHE A 145 9.72 1.80 -15.21
C PHE A 145 10.74 2.52 -16.08
N LYS A 146 11.60 1.78 -16.81
CA LYS A 146 12.65 2.36 -17.67
C LYS A 146 12.14 3.43 -18.64
N ASP A 147 10.92 3.29 -19.15
CA ASP A 147 10.34 4.20 -20.13
C ASP A 147 9.50 5.33 -19.51
N ASN A 148 9.26 5.31 -18.19
CA ASN A 148 8.32 6.22 -17.51
C ASN A 148 9.01 7.29 -16.65
N SER A 149 10.34 7.40 -16.67
CA SER A 149 11.13 8.35 -15.85
C SER A 149 10.88 8.23 -14.34
N ILE A 150 10.46 7.04 -13.87
CA ILE A 150 10.29 6.74 -12.45
C ILE A 150 11.53 6.01 -11.99
N ASP A 151 12.41 6.74 -11.31
CA ASP A 151 13.59 6.18 -10.69
C ASP A 151 13.31 5.82 -9.23
N ILE A 152 13.77 4.63 -8.85
CA ILE A 152 13.72 4.14 -7.48
C ILE A 152 15.17 4.02 -7.01
N SER A 153 15.48 4.69 -5.91
CA SER A 153 16.81 4.70 -5.33
C SER A 153 16.85 3.89 -4.04
N LEU A 154 17.99 3.21 -3.83
CA LEU A 154 18.27 2.51 -2.58
C LEU A 154 18.40 3.54 -1.46
N HIS A 155 17.53 3.46 -0.46
CA HIS A 155 17.68 4.24 0.76
C HIS A 155 18.26 3.38 1.86
N VAL A 156 19.56 3.55 2.09
CA VAL A 156 20.22 2.93 3.25
C VAL A 156 19.75 3.70 4.48
N HIS A 157 18.74 3.19 5.17
CA HIS A 157 18.45 3.66 6.53
C HIS A 157 19.71 3.43 7.36
N GLY A 158 20.33 4.53 7.82
CA GLY A 158 21.41 4.48 8.78
C GLY A 158 20.94 3.66 9.98
N THR A 159 21.70 2.59 10.26
CA THR A 159 21.52 1.70 11.41
C THR A 159 21.36 2.44 12.72
#